data_AF-A0A1G5CDI1-F1
#
_entry.id   AF-A0A1G5CDI1-F1
#
_cell.length_a   1.000
_cell.length_b   1.000
_cell.length_c   1.000
_cell.angle_alpha   90.00
_cell.angle_beta   90.00
_cell.angle_gamma   90.00
#
_symmetry.space_group_name_H-M   'P 1'
#
loop_
_entity.id
_entity.type
_entity.pdbx_description
1 polymer ?
#
loop_
_entity_poly.entity_id
_entity_poly.type
_entity_poly.pdbx_seq_one_letter_code
_entity_poly.pdbx_strand_id
1 'polypeptide(L)' 'MTRSVALRAFILFAVLTLLAAVTGVASQAQIAEVVFLIGASLSAVLLFFALTVQAPAPIPLRVRRRR' A
#
# COMPACT_ATOMS: atom_id res chain seq x y z
N MET A 1 -11.55 -0.58 -8.09
CA MET A 1 -11.13 -1.44 -6.96
C MET A 1 -12.31 -1.62 -6.02
N THR A 2 -12.65 -2.86 -5.64
CA THR A 2 -13.66 -3.09 -4.60
C THR A 2 -13.05 -2.87 -3.22
N ARG A 3 -13.87 -2.44 -2.26
CA ARG A 3 -13.44 -2.17 -0.87
C ARG A 3 -12.73 -3.36 -0.21
N SER A 4 -13.10 -4.58 -0.60
CA SER A 4 -12.48 -5.82 -0.12
C SER A 4 -11.04 -6.02 -0.59
N VAL A 5 -10.70 -5.60 -1.82
CA VAL A 5 -9.34 -5.72 -2.36
C VAL A 5 -8.40 -4.72 -1.68
N ALA A 6 -8.88 -3.49 -1.42
CA ALA A 6 -8.12 -2.49 -0.69
C ALA A 6 -7.81 -2.94 0.75
N LEU A 7 -8.77 -3.55 1.45
CA LEU A 7 -8.58 -4.07 2.80
C LEU A 7 -7.53 -5.20 2.83
N ARG A 8 -7.58 -6.14 1.88
CA ARG A 8 -6.60 -7.23 1.79
C ARG A 8 -5.19 -6.73 1.50
N ALA A 9 -5.06 -5.77 0.59
CA ALA A 9 -3.78 -5.14 0.28
C ALA A 9 -3.21 -4.38 1.49
N PHE A 10 -4.06 -3.66 2.22
CA PHE A 10 -3.70 -2.97 3.46
C PHE A 10 -3.15 -3.93 4.51
N ILE A 11 -3.85 -5.05 4.77
CA ILE A 11 -3.41 -6.05 5.75
C ILE A 11 -2.05 -6.64 5.36
N LEU A 12 -1.86 -6.99 4.08
CA LEU A 12 -0.58 -7.49 3.59
C LEU A 12 0.55 -6.48 3.79
N PHE A 13 0.32 -5.21 3.41
CA PHE A 13 1.31 -4.15 3.57
C PHE A 13 1.63 -3.89 5.04
N ALA A 14 0.63 -3.90 5.92
CA ALA A 14 0.83 -3.73 7.36
C ALA A 14 1.72 -4.85 7.94
N VAL A 15 1.46 -6.10 7.58
CA VAL A 15 2.25 -7.26 8.03
C VAL A 15 3.69 -7.19 7.52
N LEU A 16 3.89 -6.86 6.25
CA LEU A 16 5.23 -6.72 5.67
C LEU A 16 6.01 -5.57 6.32
N THR A 17 5.34 -4.45 6.61
CA THR A 17 5.94 -3.30 7.30
C THR A 17 6.41 -3.70 8.69
N LEU A 18 5.56 -4.42 9.44
CA LEU A 18 5.88 -4.87 10.79
C LEU A 18 7.06 -5.84 10.80
N LEU A 19 7.07 -6.83 9.88
CA LEU A 19 8.17 -7.77 9.73
C LEU A 19 9.48 -7.07 9.38
N ALA A 20 9.44 -6.13 8.43
CA ALA A 20 10.59 -5.35 8.04
C ALA A 20 11.13 -4.53 9.22
N ALA A 21 10.25 -3.85 9.97
CA ALA A 21 10.65 -3.07 11.13
C ALA A 21 11.31 -3.93 12.22
N VAL A 22 10.69 -5.07 12.59
CA VAL A 22 11.24 -5.98 13.62
C VAL A 22 12.57 -6.57 13.17
N THR A 23 12.68 -7.00 11.92
CA THR A 23 13.91 -7.60 11.38
C THR A 23 15.03 -6.57 11.24
N GLY A 24 14.69 -5.33 10.86
CA GLY A 24 15.63 -4.22 10.81
C GLY A 24 16.24 -3.92 12.17
N VAL A 25 15.42 -3.79 13.22
CA VAL A 25 15.89 -3.53 14.59
C VAL A 25 16.68 -4.70 15.16
N ALA A 26 16.37 -5.94 14.76
CA ALA A 26 17.10 -7.13 15.19
C ALA A 26 18.42 -7.37 14.44
N SER A 27 18.68 -6.63 13.36
CA SER A 27 19.84 -6.85 12.51
C SER A 27 21.13 -6.33 13.14
N GLN A 28 22.09 -7.23 13.37
CA GLN A 28 23.47 -6.87 13.74
C GLN A 28 24.26 -6.28 12.55
N ALA A 29 23.76 -6.42 11.32
CA ALA A 29 24.36 -5.88 10.11
C ALA A 29 23.70 -4.54 9.73
N GLN A 30 24.47 -3.45 9.80
CA GLN A 30 24.02 -2.09 9.49
C GLN A 30 23.38 -1.96 8.09
N ILE A 31 23.90 -2.70 7.10
CA ILE A 31 23.35 -2.67 5.73
C ILE A 31 21.92 -3.21 5.70
N ALA A 32 21.65 -4.30 6.43
CA ALA A 32 20.31 -4.89 6.45
C ALA A 32 19.31 -4.00 7.23
N GLU A 33 19.74 -3.36 8.31
CA GLU A 33 18.92 -2.38 9.04
C GLU A 33 18.46 -1.25 8.11
N VAL A 34 19.38 -0.65 7.35
CA VAL A 34 19.06 0.45 6.41
C VAL A 34 18.09 -0.01 5.32
N VAL A 35 18.30 -1.19 4.74
CA VAL A 35 17.41 -1.74 3.69
C VAL A 35 16.00 -2.01 4.24
N PHE A 36 15.90 -2.54 5.46
CA PHE A 36 14.61 -2.78 6.10
C PHE A 36 13.90 -1.50 6.49
N LEU A 37 14.62 -0.46 6.95
CA LEU A 37 14.05 0.86 7.20
C LEU A 37 13.51 1.51 5.93
N ILE A 38 14.26 1.43 4.82
CA ILE A 38 13.78 1.94 3.51
C ILE A 38 12.53 1.18 3.08
N GLY A 39 12.55 -0.16 3.18
CA GLY A 39 11.40 -1.00 2.85
C GLY A 39 10.16 -0.68 3.68
N ALA A 40 10.32 -0.52 5.00
CA ALA A 40 9.25 -0.14 5.93
C ALA A 40 8.71 1.28 5.65
N SER A 41 9.59 2.20 5.25
CA SER A 41 9.19 3.56 4.87
C SER A 41 8.35 3.56 3.60
N LEU A 42 8.80 2.83 2.58
CA LEU A 42 8.07 2.64 1.31
C LEU A 42 6.71 1.99 1.55
N SER A 43 6.65 0.96 2.38
CA SER A 43 5.41 0.26 2.69
C SER A 43 4.43 1.15 3.45
N ALA A 44 4.91 1.99 4.38
CA ALA A 44 4.08 2.99 5.06
C ALA A 44 3.52 4.05 4.09
N VAL A 45 4.33 4.54 3.14
CA VAL A 45 3.87 5.48 2.10
C VAL A 45 2.80 4.85 1.21
N LEU A 46 3.00 3.61 0.77
CA LEU A 46 2.00 2.89 -0.03
C LEU A 46 0.70 2.63 0.74
N LEU A 47 0.81 2.33 2.03
CA LEU A 47 -0.32 2.14 2.93
C LEU A 47 -1.07 3.46 3.18
N PHE A 48 -0.36 4.59 3.26
CA PHE A 48 -0.96 5.93 3.29
C PHE A 48 -1.73 6.25 2.00
N PHE A 49 -1.16 5.94 0.83
CA PHE A 49 -1.88 6.10 -0.44
C PHE A 49 -3.11 5.20 -0.51
N ALA A 50 -3.03 3.96 -0.04
CA ALA A 50 -4.18 3.06 0.01
C ALA A 50 -5.33 3.61 0.87
N LEU A 51 -5.03 4.41 1.91
CA LEU A 51 -6.03 5.06 2.76
C LEU A 51 -6.61 6.34 2.16
N THR A 52 -5.81 7.11 1.41
CA THR A 52 -6.15 8.47 0.97
C THR A 52 -6.60 8.58 -0.48
N VAL A 53 -6.27 7.59 -1.32
CA VAL A 53 -6.69 7.56 -2.73
C VAL A 53 -8.21 7.42 -2.82
N GLN A 54 -8.85 8.44 -3.39
CA GLN A 54 -10.26 8.36 -3.76
C GLN A 54 -10.42 7.46 -4.98
N ALA A 55 -11.44 6.60 -4.95
CA ALA A 55 -11.74 5.72 -6.06
C ALA A 55 -12.06 6.56 -7.32
N PRO A 56 -11.56 6.16 -8.52
CA PRO A 56 -11.94 6.82 -9.77
C PRO A 56 -13.47 6.85 -9.88
N ALA A 57 -14.03 8.06 -9.92
CA ALA A 57 -15.47 8.22 -10.12
C ALA A 57 -15.83 7.67 -11.50
N PRO A 58 -16.81 6.74 -11.61
CA PRO A 58 -17.24 6.26 -12.91
C PRO A 58 -17.82 7.44 -13.68
N ILE A 59 -17.17 7.84 -14.78
CA ILE A 59 -17.65 8.91 -15.65
C ILE A 59 -18.91 8.38 -16.33
N PRO A 60 -20.09 8.99 -16.11
CA PRO A 60 -21.32 8.56 -16.77
C PRO A 60 -21.22 8.93 -18.26
N LEU A 61 -20.77 8.00 -19.09
CA LEU A 61 -20.84 8.12 -20.54
C LEU A 61 -22.32 8.07 -20.96
N ARG A 62 -22.93 9.24 -21.16
CA ARG A 62 -24.23 9.34 -21.84
C ARG A 62 -24.04 8.94 -23.30
N VAL A 63 -24.20 7.66 -23.59
CA VAL A 63 -24.26 7.16 -24.98
C VAL A 63 -25.55 7.73 -25.59
N ARG A 64 -25.41 8.77 -26.40
CA ARG A 64 -26.51 9.27 -27.23
C ARG A 64 -26.78 8.22 -28.30
N ARG A 65 -27.68 7.30 -28.01
CA ARG A 65 -28.19 6.29 -28.94
C ARG A 65 -28.92 7.03 -30.07
N ARG A 66 -28.21 7.37 -31.16
CA ARG A 66 -28.84 7.75 -32.43
C ARG A 66 -29.46 6.47 -32.98
N ARG A 67 -30.79 6.43 -33.02
CA ARG A 67 -31.55 5.48 -33.82
C ARG A 67 -31.22 5.67 -35.29
#